data_AF-A0A1J3CYX4-F1
#
_entry.id   AF-A0A1J3CYX4-F1
#
_cell.length_a   1.000
_cell.length_b   1.000
_cell.length_c   1.000
_cell.angle_alpha   90.00
_cell.angle_beta   90.00
_cell.angle_gamma   90.00
#
_symmetry.space_group_name_H-M   'P 1'
#
loop_
_entity.id
_entity.type
_entity.pdbx_description
1 polymer ?
#
loop_
_entity_poly.entity_id
_entity_poly.type
_entity_poly.pdbx_seq_one_letter_code
_entity_poly.pdbx_strand_id
1 'polypeptide(L)'
;CIFAYGQTGSGKTFTMMGPNELTEESLGVNYRALSDLFHLSSVRKETFSYNISVQMLEIYNEQVRDLLATNGQTSRLEIRNSSLDGINVPEATLVPVSTTSDVIYLMNLGQ
;
A
#
# COMPACT_ATOMS: atom_id res chain seq x y z
N CYS A 1 8.64 -5.49 -7.90
CA CYS A 1 7.43 -6.12 -7.35
C CYS A 1 7.86 -7.19 -6.35
N ILE A 2 7.30 -7.18 -5.14
CA ILE A 2 7.54 -8.20 -4.11
C ILE A 2 6.16 -8.71 -3.70
N PHE A 3 5.99 -10.03 -3.64
CA PHE A 3 4.76 -10.67 -3.17
C PHE A 3 5.11 -11.82 -2.24
N ALA A 4 4.27 -12.06 -1.23
CA ALA A 4 4.40 -13.19 -0.33
C ALA A 4 3.47 -14.34 -0.79
N TYR A 5 4.03 -15.53 -0.96
CA TYR A 5 3.31 -16.72 -1.41
C TYR A 5 3.50 -17.88 -0.43
N GLY A 6 2.46 -18.66 -0.20
CA GLY A 6 2.45 -19.79 0.73
C GLY A 6 1.05 -20.15 1.20
N GLN A 7 0.91 -21.30 1.86
CA GLN A 7 -0.37 -21.75 2.42
C GLN A 7 -0.92 -20.80 3.51
N THR A 8 -2.21 -20.92 3.84
CA THR A 8 -2.78 -20.23 5.01
C THR A 8 -2.01 -20.62 6.27
N GLY A 9 -1.68 -19.63 7.11
CA GLY A 9 -0.86 -19.83 8.30
C GLY A 9 0.66 -19.82 8.08
N SER A 10 1.16 -19.74 6.83
CA SER A 10 2.60 -19.72 6.56
C SER A 10 3.31 -18.39 6.85
N GLY A 11 2.62 -17.41 7.45
CA GLY A 11 3.20 -16.11 7.81
C GLY A 11 3.24 -15.04 6.72
N LYS A 12 2.47 -15.16 5.61
CA LYS A 12 2.45 -14.14 4.53
C LYS A 12 2.19 -12.71 5.04
N THR A 13 1.13 -12.53 5.83
CA THR A 13 0.77 -11.24 6.44
C THR A 13 1.85 -10.78 7.42
N PHE A 14 2.39 -11.70 8.21
CA PHE A 14 3.48 -11.41 9.15
C PHE A 14 4.73 -10.90 8.44
N THR A 15 5.10 -11.47 7.29
CA THR A 15 6.25 -10.99 6.50
C THR A 15 6.00 -9.61 5.90
N MET A 16 4.82 -9.37 5.31
CA MET A 16 4.56 -8.12 4.58
C MET A 16 4.19 -6.95 5.49
N MET A 17 3.37 -7.19 6.53
CA MET A 17 2.86 -6.16 7.45
C MET A 17 3.49 -6.30 8.84
N GLY A 18 3.66 -7.51 9.34
CA GLY A 18 4.07 -7.75 10.74
C GLY A 18 2.91 -8.27 11.59
N PRO A 19 3.10 -8.37 12.92
CA PRO A 19 2.03 -8.70 13.86
C PRO A 19 1.07 -7.52 14.06
N ASN A 20 -0.06 -7.76 14.73
CA ASN A 20 -1.05 -6.72 15.05
C ASN A 20 -0.47 -5.62 15.97
N GLU A 21 0.40 -6.01 16.90
CA GLU A 21 1.11 -5.09 17.78
C GLU A 21 2.50 -4.82 17.21
N LEU A 22 2.63 -3.71 16.49
CA LEU A 22 3.88 -3.34 15.82
C LEU A 22 4.89 -2.76 16.81
N THR A 23 6.02 -3.44 16.94
CA THR A 23 7.30 -2.91 17.47
C THR A 23 8.26 -2.59 16.33
N GLU A 24 9.30 -1.77 16.59
CA GLU A 24 10.34 -1.45 15.60
C GLU A 24 11.01 -2.71 14.98
N GLU A 25 11.19 -3.76 15.77
CA GLU A 25 11.77 -5.02 15.32
C GLU A 25 10.79 -5.89 14.52
N SER A 26 9.48 -5.76 14.79
CA SER A 26 8.45 -6.59 14.18
C SER A 26 7.84 -6.01 12.90
N LEU A 27 8.23 -4.80 12.49
CA LEU A 27 7.75 -4.19 11.25
C LEU A 27 7.99 -5.11 10.05
N GLY A 28 6.93 -5.35 9.27
CA GLY A 28 7.02 -6.09 8.01
C GLY A 28 7.73 -5.31 6.90
N VAL A 29 7.88 -5.97 5.75
CA VAL A 29 8.57 -5.43 4.57
C VAL A 29 7.98 -4.09 4.11
N ASN A 30 6.64 -3.95 4.10
CA ASN A 30 5.98 -2.73 3.61
C ASN A 30 6.39 -1.48 4.40
N TYR A 31 6.39 -1.57 5.73
CA TYR A 31 6.72 -0.44 6.60
C TYR A 31 8.20 -0.08 6.53
N ARG A 32 9.09 -1.07 6.47
CA ARG A 32 10.54 -0.85 6.35
C ARG A 32 10.88 -0.15 5.04
N ALA A 33 10.37 -0.68 3.92
CA ALA A 33 10.64 -0.12 2.59
C ALA A 33 10.14 1.33 2.47
N LEU A 34 8.94 1.63 2.98
CA LEU A 34 8.40 2.99 2.94
C LEU A 34 9.14 3.93 3.88
N SER A 35 9.55 3.47 5.06
CA SER A 35 10.41 4.25 5.97
C SER A 35 11.73 4.65 5.31
N ASP A 36 12.39 3.72 4.62
CA ASP A 36 13.62 4.02 3.87
C ASP A 36 13.38 5.03 2.74
N LEU A 37 12.23 4.92 2.06
CA LEU A 37 11.83 5.82 0.98
C LEU A 37 11.58 7.25 1.50
N PHE A 38 10.89 7.42 2.63
CA PHE A 38 10.69 8.73 3.26
C PHE A 38 12.01 9.32 3.77
N HIS A 39 12.87 8.49 4.36
CA HIS A 39 14.21 8.93 4.78
C HIS A 39 15.02 9.44 3.57
N LEU A 40 15.03 8.70 2.46
CA LEU A 40 15.73 9.10 1.25
C LEU A 40 15.18 10.40 0.66
N SER A 41 13.85 10.53 0.63
CA SER A 41 13.17 11.76 0.21
C SER A 41 13.63 12.96 1.04
N SER A 42 13.67 12.82 2.36
CA SER A 42 14.12 13.86 3.29
C SER A 42 15.59 14.25 3.07
N VAL A 43 16.48 13.26 2.90
CA VAL A 43 17.92 13.49 2.66
C VAL A 43 18.17 14.26 1.36
N ARG A 44 17.34 14.06 0.34
CA ARG A 44 17.52 14.63 -1.00
C ARG A 44 16.63 15.84 -1.30
N LYS A 45 15.90 16.35 -0.31
CA LYS A 45 14.87 17.40 -0.48
C LYS A 45 15.36 18.71 -1.12
N GLU A 46 16.65 19.03 -0.98
CA GLU A 46 17.24 20.25 -1.55
C GLU A 46 17.49 20.13 -3.07
N THR A 47 17.57 18.90 -3.59
CA THR A 47 17.82 18.63 -5.02
C THR A 47 16.58 18.11 -5.72
N PHE A 48 15.73 17.35 -5.02
CA PHE A 48 14.58 16.67 -5.60
C PHE A 48 13.32 16.90 -4.76
N SER A 49 12.20 17.11 -5.45
CA SER A 49 10.86 17.05 -4.84
C SER A 49 10.23 15.70 -5.14
N TYR A 50 9.78 15.01 -4.09
CA TYR A 50 9.11 13.71 -4.19
C TYR A 50 7.63 13.87 -3.86
N ASN A 51 6.77 13.29 -4.69
CA ASN A 51 5.37 13.06 -4.37
C ASN A 51 5.17 11.56 -4.21
N ILE A 52 4.74 11.14 -3.01
CA ILE A 52 4.58 9.73 -2.65
C ILE A 52 3.11 9.54 -2.34
N SER A 53 2.50 8.54 -2.98
CA SER A 53 1.11 8.20 -2.78
C SER A 53 0.93 6.68 -2.67
N VAL A 54 -0.09 6.27 -1.94
CA VAL A 54 -0.45 4.85 -1.71
C VAL A 54 -1.84 4.59 -2.27
N GLN A 55 -1.98 3.44 -2.93
CA GLN A 55 -3.23 2.86 -3.36
C GLN A 55 -3.29 1.44 -2.79
N MET A 56 -4.40 1.05 -2.19
CA MET A 56 -4.57 -0.27 -1.56
C MET A 56 -5.83 -0.95 -2.09
N LEU A 57 -5.64 -2.12 -2.70
CA LEU A 57 -6.68 -2.86 -3.41
C LEU A 57 -6.81 -4.26 -2.84
N GLU A 58 -8.06 -4.72 -2.69
CA GLU A 58 -8.39 -6.12 -2.45
C GLU A 58 -8.88 -6.76 -3.75
N ILE A 59 -8.38 -7.97 -4.04
CA ILE A 59 -8.95 -8.84 -5.07
C ILE A 59 -9.58 -10.03 -4.36
N TYR A 60 -10.90 -10.11 -4.40
CA TYR A 60 -11.67 -11.19 -3.78
C TYR A 60 -12.76 -11.65 -4.74
N ASN A 61 -12.80 -12.95 -5.05
CA ASN A 61 -13.77 -13.55 -5.97
C ASN A 61 -13.83 -12.83 -7.34
N GLU A 62 -12.66 -12.57 -7.94
CA GLU A 62 -12.53 -11.84 -9.22
C GLU A 62 -13.13 -10.42 -9.20
N GLN A 63 -13.34 -9.84 -8.01
CA GLN A 63 -13.77 -8.46 -7.82
C GLN A 63 -12.61 -7.63 -7.25
N VAL A 64 -12.38 -6.46 -7.83
CA VAL A 64 -11.44 -5.47 -7.30
C VAL A 64 -12.21 -4.49 -6.42
N ARG A 65 -11.71 -4.29 -5.19
CA ARG A 65 -12.27 -3.35 -4.21
C ARG A 65 -11.22 -2.37 -3.74
N ASP A 66 -11.63 -1.13 -3.55
CA ASP A 66 -10.82 -0.09 -2.94
C ASP A 66 -10.88 -0.19 -1.42
N LEU A 67 -9.74 -0.38 -0.77
CA LEU A 67 -9.65 -0.47 0.69
C LEU A 67 -9.53 0.91 1.36
N LEU A 68 -9.30 1.99 0.60
CA LEU A 68 -9.14 3.35 1.13
C LEU A 68 -10.33 4.26 0.83
N ALA A 69 -11.37 3.75 0.17
CA ALA A 69 -12.57 4.52 -0.16
C ALA A 69 -13.35 4.93 1.10
N THR A 70 -13.55 6.24 1.30
CA THR A 70 -14.10 6.82 2.55
C THR A 70 -15.61 6.67 2.71
N ASN A 71 -16.34 6.29 1.65
CA ASN A 71 -17.80 6.45 1.60
C ASN A 71 -18.60 5.14 1.56
N GLY A 72 -17.99 3.99 1.87
CA GLY A 72 -18.68 2.69 1.81
C GLY A 72 -19.18 2.31 0.41
N GLN A 73 -18.89 3.12 -0.61
CA GLN A 73 -19.05 2.77 -2.01
C GLN A 73 -17.90 1.84 -2.38
N THR A 74 -18.06 0.57 -2.05
CA THR A 74 -17.30 -0.50 -2.70
C THR A 74 -17.87 -0.68 -4.11
N SER A 75 -17.78 0.35 -4.95
CA SER A 75 -18.05 0.16 -6.38
C SER A 75 -17.03 -0.83 -6.91
N ARG A 76 -17.50 -1.85 -7.63
CA ARG A 76 -16.64 -2.79 -8.34
C ARG A 76 -15.72 -1.97 -9.25
N LEU A 77 -14.42 -2.00 -8.96
CA LEU A 77 -13.46 -1.30 -9.78
C LEU A 77 -13.12 -2.12 -11.03
N GLU A 78 -12.97 -1.43 -12.14
CA GLU A 78 -12.56 -2.03 -13.41
C GLU A 78 -11.06 -1.92 -13.60
N ILE A 79 -10.45 -3.03 -14.01
CA ILE A 79 -9.06 -3.05 -14.48
C ILE A 79 -9.07 -2.57 -15.93
N ARG A 80 -8.34 -1.48 -16.21
CA ARG A 80 -8.22 -0.93 -17.56
C ARG A 80 -6.80 -1.14 -18.09
N ASN A 81 -6.69 -1.38 -19.38
CA ASN A 81 -5.41 -1.49 -20.08
C ASN A 81 -5.21 -0.25 -20.96
N SER A 82 -4.35 0.67 -20.51
CA SER A 82 -3.95 1.85 -21.25
C SER A 82 -2.68 1.56 -22.04
N SER A 83 -2.62 1.98 -23.30
CA SER A 83 -1.43 1.84 -24.13
C SER A 83 -0.22 2.63 -23.62
N LEU A 84 -0.45 3.63 -22.76
CA LEU A 84 0.58 4.50 -22.17
C LEU A 84 0.95 4.08 -20.75
N ASP A 85 -0.05 3.73 -19.92
CA ASP A 85 0.13 3.50 -18.48
C ASP A 85 0.08 2.02 -18.08
N GLY A 86 -0.10 1.13 -19.06
CA GLY A 86 -0.26 -0.30 -18.84
C GLY A 86 -1.58 -0.66 -18.15
N ILE A 87 -1.56 -1.76 -17.40
CA ILE A 87 -2.72 -2.26 -16.65
C ILE A 87 -2.85 -1.46 -15.35
N ASN A 88 -3.98 -0.76 -15.15
CA ASN A 88 -4.22 0.08 -13.99
C ASN A 88 -5.68 -0.01 -13.49
N VAL A 89 -5.92 0.59 -12.32
CA VAL A 89 -7.24 0.74 -11.71
C VAL A 89 -7.47 2.24 -11.47
N PRO A 90 -7.97 2.98 -12.47
CA PRO A 90 -7.92 4.45 -12.46
C PRO A 90 -8.87 5.11 -11.47
N GLU A 91 -9.95 4.41 -11.09
CA GLU A 91 -10.96 4.91 -10.15
C GLU A 91 -10.63 4.59 -8.69
N ALA A 92 -9.52 3.89 -8.43
CA ALA A 92 -9.10 3.57 -7.07
C ALA A 92 -8.42 4.76 -6.39
N THR A 93 -8.77 4.94 -5.13
CA THR A 93 -8.30 6.03 -4.27
C THR A 93 -6.78 6.01 -4.16
N LEU A 94 -6.18 7.15 -4.51
CA LEU A 94 -4.75 7.40 -4.38
C LEU A 94 -4.55 8.42 -3.25
N VAL A 95 -3.97 7.99 -2.13
CA VAL A 95 -3.80 8.82 -0.95
C VAL A 95 -2.35 9.30 -0.84
N PRO A 96 -2.08 10.62 -0.82
CA PRO A 96 -0.74 11.13 -0.61
C PRO A 96 -0.26 10.83 0.81
N VAL A 97 1.02 10.46 0.94
CA VAL A 97 1.66 10.15 2.23
C VAL A 97 3.01 10.85 2.33
N SER A 98 3.37 11.25 3.54
CA SER A 98 4.65 11.94 3.81
C SER A 98 5.49 11.24 4.88
N THR A 99 4.88 10.35 5.67
CA THR A 99 5.54 9.65 6.77
C THR A 99 5.16 8.18 6.85
N THR A 100 5.99 7.38 7.54
CA THR A 100 5.69 5.98 7.85
C THR A 100 4.40 5.85 8.68
N SER A 101 4.11 6.81 9.55
CA SER A 101 2.89 6.83 10.36
C SER A 101 1.62 6.98 9.50
N ASP A 102 1.66 7.79 8.44
CA ASP A 102 0.54 7.92 7.50
C ASP A 102 0.23 6.57 6.86
N VAL A 103 1.27 5.82 6.46
CA VAL A 103 1.12 4.50 5.86
C VAL A 103 0.55 3.50 6.85
N ILE A 104 1.04 3.47 8.09
CA ILE A 104 0.51 2.59 9.15
C ILE A 104 -0.99 2.86 9.36
N TYR A 105 -1.38 4.14 9.40
CA TYR A 105 -2.77 4.53 9.49
C TYR A 105 -3.60 3.99 8.31
N LEU A 106 -3.14 4.18 7.07
CA LEU A 106 -3.83 3.67 5.88
C LEU A 106 -3.92 2.14 5.83
N MET A 107 -2.86 1.44 6.24
CA MET A 107 -2.85 -0.02 6.32
C MET A 107 -3.84 -0.55 7.35
N ASN A 108 -4.04 0.17 8.46
CA ASN A 108 -5.04 -0.17 9.47
C ASN A 108 -6.47 0.15 9.02
N LEU A 109 -6.67 1.15 8.15
CA LEU A 109 -7.98 1.42 7.54
C LEU A 109 -8.39 0.32 6.54
N GLY A 110 -7.42 -0.29 5.85
CA GLY A 110 -7.67 -1.32 4.85
C GLY A 110 -7.72 -2.76 5.38
N GLN A 111 -7.66 -2.97 6.70
CA GLN A 111 -7.91 -4.28 7.34
C GLN A 111 -9.40 -4.53 7.53
#